data_AF-A0A7X0P652-F1
#
_entry.id   AF-A0A7X0P652-F1
#
_cell.length_a   1.000
_cell.length_b   1.000
_cell.length_c   1.000
_cell.angle_alpha   90.00
_cell.angle_beta   90.00
_cell.angle_gamma   90.00
#
_symmetry.space_group_name_H-M   'P 1'
#
loop_
_entity.id
_entity.type
_entity.pdbx_description
1 polymer ?
#
loop_
_entity_poly.entity_id
_entity_poly.type
_entity_poly.pdbx_seq_one_letter_code
_entity_poly.pdbx_strand_id
1 'polypeptide(L)'
;MTRTRTQTVADRLAVVANPACPPEILIILVDDPHWSVRWSLPDHPATGVEVRRAICRSADDVLRRLLAESGGLDAETNAALAADRSPDVRAGLAAHTDDPHLLATLQTDPAPEVRARAAENPLADHHLLARDRLADVRMAAVQWGELPPDELQRLAHDRSVHVRWLLTALHTTPQAVLRVLAEDPHPDVAFHARARLGNSVTNNAATSASVTGWKSSSIRC
;
A
#
# COMPACT_ATOMS: atom_id res chain seq x y z
N MET A 1 -4.76 -32.10 45.93
CA MET A 1 -3.70 -31.40 45.18
C MET A 1 -4.10 -31.37 43.71
N THR A 2 -4.88 -30.36 43.34
CA THR A 2 -5.36 -30.14 41.97
C THR A 2 -4.18 -29.66 41.12
N ARG A 3 -3.74 -30.48 40.18
CA ARG A 3 -2.82 -30.07 39.10
C ARG A 3 -3.43 -28.87 38.39
N THR A 4 -2.95 -27.67 38.66
CA THR A 4 -3.11 -26.52 37.75
C THR A 4 -2.40 -26.91 36.46
N ARG A 5 -3.17 -27.42 35.51
CA ARG A 5 -2.70 -27.70 34.15
C ARG A 5 -2.17 -26.37 33.62
N THR A 6 -0.86 -26.26 33.46
CA THR A 6 -0.23 -25.11 32.83
C THR A 6 -0.90 -24.95 31.47
N GLN A 7 -1.69 -23.88 31.30
CA GLN A 7 -2.34 -23.63 30.02
C GLN A 7 -1.26 -23.53 28.95
N THR A 8 -1.38 -24.32 27.89
CA THR A 8 -0.44 -24.29 26.77
C THR A 8 -0.76 -23.12 25.86
N VAL A 9 0.17 -22.75 24.98
CA VAL A 9 -0.10 -21.78 23.90
C VAL A 9 -1.27 -22.25 23.04
N ALA A 10 -1.36 -23.56 22.77
CA ALA A 10 -2.47 -24.15 22.02
C ALA A 10 -3.82 -23.99 22.72
N ASP A 11 -3.87 -24.18 24.05
CA ASP A 11 -5.11 -23.97 24.81
C ASP A 11 -5.57 -22.50 24.72
N ARG A 12 -4.65 -21.54 24.79
CA ARG A 12 -4.98 -20.11 24.69
C ARG A 12 -5.34 -19.68 23.27
N LEU A 13 -4.69 -20.24 22.26
CA LEU A 13 -5.11 -20.06 20.87
C LEU A 13 -6.51 -20.62 20.61
N ALA A 14 -6.87 -21.75 21.22
CA ALA A 14 -8.24 -22.28 21.13
C ALA A 14 -9.27 -21.35 21.80
N VAL A 15 -8.88 -20.63 22.85
CA VAL A 15 -9.72 -19.59 23.47
C VAL A 15 -9.94 -18.42 22.51
N VAL A 16 -8.87 -17.91 21.87
CA VAL A 16 -9.00 -16.83 20.87
C VAL A 16 -9.76 -17.29 19.63
N ALA A 17 -9.62 -18.54 19.21
CA ALA A 17 -10.33 -19.07 18.04
C ALA A 17 -11.84 -19.24 18.27
N ASN A 18 -12.33 -19.14 19.51
CA ASN A 18 -13.75 -19.23 19.82
C ASN A 18 -14.42 -17.84 19.65
N PRO A 19 -15.32 -17.66 18.66
CA PRO A 19 -15.98 -16.36 18.42
C PRO A 19 -16.81 -15.86 19.61
N ALA A 20 -17.21 -16.76 20.52
CA ALA A 20 -17.95 -16.43 21.73
C ALA A 20 -17.02 -16.12 22.93
N CYS A 21 -15.70 -15.98 22.72
CA CYS A 21 -14.76 -15.58 23.76
C CYS A 21 -15.15 -14.19 24.31
N PRO A 22 -15.38 -14.07 25.63
CA PRO A 22 -15.72 -12.78 26.22
C PRO A 22 -14.60 -11.74 26.04
N PRO A 23 -14.92 -10.47 25.76
CA PRO A 23 -13.92 -9.41 25.60
C PRO A 23 -12.95 -9.26 26.77
N GLU A 24 -13.39 -9.55 28.00
CA GLU A 24 -12.57 -9.47 29.20
C GLU A 24 -11.38 -10.45 29.16
N ILE A 25 -11.58 -11.61 28.53
CA ILE A 25 -10.52 -12.60 28.33
C ILE A 25 -9.55 -12.11 27.25
N LEU A 26 -10.05 -11.52 26.17
CA LEU A 26 -9.21 -10.96 25.11
C LEU A 26 -8.31 -9.83 25.65
N ILE A 27 -8.84 -8.98 26.55
CA ILE A 27 -8.06 -7.92 27.22
C ILE A 27 -6.89 -8.51 28.01
N ILE A 28 -7.08 -9.63 28.72
CA ILE A 28 -5.99 -10.32 29.43
C ILE A 28 -4.95 -10.87 28.44
N LEU A 29 -5.40 -11.38 27.31
CA LEU A 29 -4.53 -11.98 26.29
C LEU A 29 -3.74 -10.93 25.48
N VAL A 30 -4.04 -9.64 25.60
CA VAL A 30 -3.22 -8.55 25.01
C VAL A 30 -1.78 -8.60 25.51
N ASP A 31 -1.58 -9.03 26.76
CA ASP A 31 -0.26 -9.19 27.37
C ASP A 31 0.21 -10.66 27.42
N ASP A 32 -0.38 -11.54 26.60
CA ASP A 32 0.04 -12.95 26.54
C ASP A 32 1.53 -13.02 26.20
N PRO A 33 2.34 -13.86 26.88
CA PRO A 33 3.77 -13.97 26.58
C PRO A 33 4.06 -14.44 25.15
N HIS A 34 3.15 -15.20 24.53
CA HIS A 34 3.33 -15.73 23.19
C HIS A 34 2.72 -14.81 22.13
N TRP A 35 3.56 -14.32 21.23
CA TRP A 35 3.18 -13.38 20.16
C TRP A 35 2.00 -13.88 19.32
N SER A 36 1.93 -15.18 19.02
CA SER A 36 0.86 -15.72 18.18
C SER A 36 -0.52 -15.59 18.81
N VAL A 37 -0.60 -15.61 20.14
CA VAL A 37 -1.88 -15.41 20.85
C VAL A 37 -2.30 -13.95 20.72
N ARG A 38 -1.37 -13.02 20.99
CA ARG A 38 -1.60 -11.59 20.86
C ARG A 38 -2.03 -11.21 19.44
N TRP A 39 -1.28 -11.66 18.44
CA TRP A 39 -1.49 -11.24 17.04
C TRP A 39 -2.78 -11.80 16.43
N SER A 40 -3.44 -12.76 17.07
CA SER A 40 -4.79 -13.22 16.66
C SER A 40 -5.92 -12.35 17.20
N LEU A 41 -5.64 -11.39 18.08
CA LEU A 41 -6.68 -10.56 18.71
C LEU A 41 -7.31 -9.53 17.75
N PRO A 42 -6.57 -8.78 16.90
CA PRO A 42 -7.16 -7.73 16.06
C PRO A 42 -8.32 -8.21 15.18
N ASP A 43 -8.19 -9.41 14.60
CA ASP A 43 -9.18 -10.00 13.69
C ASP A 43 -10.34 -10.71 14.41
N HIS A 44 -10.32 -10.77 15.75
CA HIS A 44 -11.34 -11.48 16.50
C HIS A 44 -12.69 -10.73 16.49
N PRO A 45 -13.84 -11.40 16.26
CA PRO A 45 -15.16 -10.75 16.18
C PRO A 45 -15.57 -9.95 17.42
N ALA A 46 -15.07 -10.36 18.60
CA ALA A 46 -15.32 -9.66 19.86
C ALA A 46 -14.28 -8.55 20.18
N THR A 47 -13.40 -8.18 19.24
CA THR A 47 -12.46 -7.06 19.37
C THR A 47 -13.18 -5.73 19.19
N GLY A 48 -14.03 -5.42 20.17
CA GLY A 48 -14.72 -4.14 20.33
C GLY A 48 -13.83 -3.07 20.95
N VAL A 49 -14.43 -1.90 21.24
CA VAL A 49 -13.74 -0.68 21.70
C VAL A 49 -12.79 -0.93 22.88
N GLU A 50 -13.23 -1.67 23.90
CA GLU A 50 -12.39 -1.91 25.09
C GLU A 50 -11.14 -2.77 24.79
N VAL A 51 -11.29 -3.79 23.94
CA VAL A 51 -10.16 -4.64 23.52
C VAL A 51 -9.19 -3.84 22.66
N ARG A 52 -9.70 -3.03 21.71
CA ARG A 52 -8.89 -2.14 20.86
C ARG A 52 -8.12 -1.12 21.71
N ARG A 53 -8.77 -0.53 22.71
CA ARG A 53 -8.14 0.39 23.67
C ARG A 53 -7.03 -0.30 24.49
N ALA A 54 -7.24 -1.55 24.89
CA ALA A 54 -6.19 -2.34 25.54
C ALA A 54 -5.01 -2.60 24.60
N ILE A 55 -5.28 -3.00 23.34
CA ILE A 55 -4.24 -3.20 22.31
C ILE A 55 -3.42 -1.92 22.10
N CYS A 56 -4.06 -0.75 21.97
CA CYS A 56 -3.37 0.53 21.79
C CYS A 56 -2.36 0.86 22.91
N ARG A 57 -2.59 0.34 24.12
CA ARG A 57 -1.71 0.53 25.28
C ARG A 57 -0.64 -0.56 25.41
N SER A 58 -0.73 -1.64 24.63
CA SER A 58 0.25 -2.73 24.64
C SER A 58 1.64 -2.22 24.29
N ALA A 59 2.66 -2.85 24.88
CA ALA A 59 4.05 -2.59 24.53
C ALA A 59 4.45 -3.22 23.17
N ASP A 60 3.66 -4.19 22.67
CA ASP A 60 3.87 -4.86 21.38
C ASP A 60 3.39 -3.95 20.24
N ASP A 61 4.35 -3.38 19.51
CA ASP A 61 4.10 -2.52 18.36
C ASP A 61 3.57 -3.29 17.15
N VAL A 62 3.95 -4.56 16.97
CA VAL A 62 3.39 -5.42 15.93
C VAL A 62 1.91 -5.65 16.16
N LEU A 63 1.50 -5.90 17.41
CA LEU A 63 0.08 -6.04 17.76
C LEU A 63 -0.70 -4.76 17.45
N ARG A 64 -0.15 -3.59 17.80
CA ARG A 64 -0.78 -2.29 17.49
C ARG A 64 -0.85 -2.01 15.99
N ARG A 65 0.17 -2.40 15.23
CA ARG A 65 0.17 -2.30 13.76
C ARG A 65 -0.90 -3.18 13.15
N LEU A 66 -1.04 -4.43 13.61
CA LEU A 66 -2.09 -5.33 13.11
C LEU A 66 -3.49 -4.75 13.36
N LEU A 67 -3.72 -4.13 14.53
CA LEU A 67 -4.97 -3.39 14.77
C LEU A 67 -5.15 -2.22 13.80
N ALA A 68 -4.09 -1.47 13.53
CA ALA A 68 -4.13 -0.35 12.57
C ALA A 68 -4.47 -0.79 11.14
N GLU A 69 -4.12 -2.03 10.77
CA GLU A 69 -4.38 -2.63 9.45
C GLU A 69 -5.81 -3.20 9.31
N SER A 70 -6.54 -3.42 10.41
CA SER A 70 -7.88 -4.02 10.38
C SER A 70 -8.97 -3.13 9.74
N GLY A 71 -8.74 -1.82 9.63
CA GLY A 71 -9.74 -0.86 9.10
C GLY A 71 -10.99 -0.72 9.98
N GLY A 72 -11.91 0.20 9.64
CA GLY A 72 -13.19 0.38 10.35
C GLY A 72 -13.04 0.66 11.86
N LEU A 73 -12.00 1.42 12.21
CA LEU A 73 -11.66 1.76 13.58
C LEU A 73 -12.48 2.97 14.06
N ASP A 74 -12.81 2.99 15.35
CA ASP A 74 -13.49 4.14 15.94
C ASP A 74 -12.54 5.34 16.10
N ALA A 75 -13.10 6.53 16.29
CA ALA A 75 -12.35 7.78 16.34
C ALA A 75 -11.28 7.82 17.46
N GLU A 76 -11.55 7.21 18.62
CA GLU A 76 -10.59 7.19 19.73
C GLU A 76 -9.40 6.27 19.39
N THR A 77 -9.69 5.07 18.87
CA THR A 77 -8.65 4.14 18.40
C THR A 77 -7.81 4.75 17.27
N ASN A 78 -8.45 5.39 16.29
CA ASN A 78 -7.76 6.10 15.20
C ASN A 78 -6.82 7.19 15.74
N ALA A 79 -7.31 8.05 16.65
CA ALA A 79 -6.49 9.10 17.24
C ALA A 79 -5.28 8.54 18.02
N ALA A 80 -5.48 7.45 18.76
CA ALA A 80 -4.41 6.80 19.51
C ALA A 80 -3.32 6.21 18.59
N LEU A 81 -3.73 5.51 17.52
CA LEU A 81 -2.79 4.89 16.57
C LEU A 81 -2.10 5.92 15.67
N ALA A 82 -2.78 7.01 15.31
CA ALA A 82 -2.20 8.13 14.56
C ALA A 82 -1.11 8.87 15.36
N ALA A 83 -1.23 8.87 16.68
CA ALA A 83 -0.22 9.43 17.58
C ALA A 83 0.81 8.38 18.08
N ASP A 84 0.78 7.14 17.56
CA ASP A 84 1.68 6.10 18.02
C ASP A 84 3.14 6.47 17.74
N ARG A 85 4.01 6.17 18.70
CA ARG A 85 5.46 6.38 18.61
C ARG A 85 6.11 5.58 17.47
N SER A 86 5.57 4.41 17.13
CA SER A 86 6.11 3.55 16.08
C SER A 86 5.61 4.01 14.71
N PRO A 87 6.51 4.40 13.79
CA PRO A 87 6.13 4.70 12.42
C PRO A 87 5.44 3.53 11.72
N ASP A 88 5.80 2.28 12.03
CA ASP A 88 5.16 1.11 11.42
C ASP A 88 3.68 1.00 11.77
N VAL A 89 3.30 1.39 12.99
CA VAL A 89 1.89 1.46 13.41
C VAL A 89 1.15 2.55 12.64
N ARG A 90 1.73 3.76 12.57
CA ARG A 90 1.15 4.88 11.81
C ARG A 90 1.06 4.58 10.32
N ALA A 91 2.02 3.84 9.79
CA ALA A 91 2.07 3.43 8.39
C ALA A 91 1.02 2.36 8.06
N GLY A 92 0.81 1.40 8.97
CA GLY A 92 -0.30 0.45 8.90
C GLY A 92 -1.65 1.16 8.85
N LEU A 93 -1.83 2.18 9.72
CA LEU A 93 -3.02 3.02 9.73
C LEU A 93 -3.19 3.81 8.42
N ALA A 94 -2.11 4.42 7.92
CA ALA A 94 -2.15 5.24 6.71
C ALA A 94 -2.62 4.44 5.48
N ALA A 95 -2.17 3.20 5.35
CA ALA A 95 -2.53 2.33 4.24
C ALA A 95 -3.99 1.85 4.27
N HIS A 96 -4.66 1.85 5.43
CA HIS A 96 -5.96 1.19 5.62
C HIS A 96 -7.08 2.09 6.16
N THR A 97 -6.77 3.31 6.60
CA THR A 97 -7.79 4.22 7.13
C THR A 97 -8.80 4.61 6.05
N ASP A 98 -10.07 4.66 6.42
CA ASP A 98 -11.19 5.14 5.62
C ASP A 98 -11.57 6.59 5.93
N ASP A 99 -10.85 7.25 6.86
CA ASP A 99 -11.03 8.65 7.22
C ASP A 99 -10.09 9.55 6.37
N PRO A 100 -10.64 10.35 5.44
CA PRO A 100 -9.84 11.22 4.58
C PRO A 100 -9.08 12.32 5.34
N HIS A 101 -9.60 12.81 6.47
CA HIS A 101 -8.93 13.85 7.27
C HIS A 101 -7.72 13.28 8.00
N LEU A 102 -7.87 12.07 8.54
CA LEU A 102 -6.77 11.34 9.13
C LEU A 102 -5.71 10.99 8.06
N LEU A 103 -6.13 10.50 6.90
CA LEU A 103 -5.21 10.21 5.80
C LEU A 103 -4.45 11.45 5.32
N ALA A 104 -5.11 12.60 5.21
CA ALA A 104 -4.45 13.87 4.86
C ALA A 104 -3.32 14.23 5.86
N THR A 105 -3.54 13.95 7.14
CA THR A 105 -2.50 14.14 8.18
C THR A 105 -1.34 13.16 7.96
N LEU A 106 -1.63 11.88 7.77
CA LEU A 106 -0.62 10.81 7.60
C LEU A 106 0.20 10.94 6.31
N GLN A 107 -0.37 11.51 5.25
CA GLN A 107 0.36 11.84 4.01
C GLN A 107 1.41 12.94 4.19
N THR A 108 1.38 13.66 5.32
CA THR A 108 2.39 14.66 5.70
C THR A 108 3.21 14.24 6.92
N ASP A 109 3.12 12.97 7.34
CA ASP A 109 3.82 12.44 8.51
C ASP A 109 5.35 12.68 8.39
N PRO A 110 6.04 13.02 9.50
CA PRO A 110 7.49 13.22 9.48
C PRO A 110 8.26 11.99 8.96
N ALA A 111 7.76 10.79 9.25
CA ALA A 111 8.35 9.52 8.86
C ALA A 111 8.03 9.19 7.39
N PRO A 112 9.04 9.03 6.51
CA PRO A 112 8.81 8.74 5.11
C PRO A 112 8.13 7.40 4.85
N GLU A 113 8.35 6.38 5.69
CA GLU A 113 7.68 5.09 5.61
C GLU A 113 6.16 5.22 5.76
N VAL A 114 5.68 6.13 6.62
CA VAL A 114 4.26 6.43 6.76
C VAL A 114 3.71 7.06 5.48
N ARG A 115 4.41 8.07 4.94
CA ARG A 115 3.99 8.73 3.69
C ARG A 115 4.03 7.79 2.48
N ALA A 116 5.02 6.89 2.42
CA ALA A 116 5.10 5.88 1.36
C ALA A 116 3.94 4.88 1.46
N ARG A 117 3.64 4.38 2.67
CA ARG A 117 2.53 3.46 2.90
C ARG A 117 1.17 4.14 2.72
N ALA A 118 1.06 5.44 2.98
CA ALA A 118 -0.13 6.23 2.65
C ALA A 118 -0.46 6.18 1.16
N ALA A 119 0.54 6.08 0.26
CA ALA A 119 0.31 5.98 -1.18
C ALA A 119 -0.47 4.71 -1.57
N GLU A 120 -0.42 3.65 -0.77
CA GLU A 120 -1.18 2.42 -1.03
C GLU A 120 -2.67 2.56 -0.74
N ASN A 121 -3.06 3.59 0.01
CA ASN A 121 -4.45 3.85 0.32
C ASN A 121 -5.18 4.36 -0.95
N PRO A 122 -6.32 3.76 -1.34
CA PRO A 122 -7.10 4.23 -2.49
C PRO A 122 -7.62 5.67 -2.39
N LEU A 123 -7.69 6.23 -1.18
CA LEU A 123 -8.11 7.60 -0.93
C LEU A 123 -6.94 8.61 -0.92
N ALA A 124 -5.72 8.15 -1.18
CA ALA A 124 -4.53 8.99 -1.11
C ALA A 124 -4.50 10.06 -2.22
N ASP A 125 -3.91 11.20 -1.89
CA ASP A 125 -3.55 12.23 -2.86
C ASP A 125 -2.16 11.90 -3.42
N HIS A 126 -2.13 11.10 -4.48
CA HIS A 126 -0.87 10.75 -5.13
C HIS A 126 -0.17 11.96 -5.76
N HIS A 127 -0.87 13.06 -6.07
CA HIS A 127 -0.23 14.29 -6.58
C HIS A 127 0.64 14.96 -5.51
N LEU A 128 0.17 14.97 -4.26
CA LEU A 128 0.95 15.42 -3.13
C LEU A 128 2.20 14.55 -2.94
N LEU A 129 2.02 13.23 -2.89
CA LEU A 129 3.10 12.27 -2.64
C LEU A 129 4.11 12.20 -3.80
N ALA A 130 3.69 12.42 -5.04
CA ALA A 130 4.56 12.52 -6.22
C ALA A 130 5.48 13.75 -6.21
N ARG A 131 5.30 14.66 -5.25
CA ARG A 131 6.18 15.82 -5.00
C ARG A 131 6.98 15.69 -3.72
N ASP A 132 6.94 14.53 -3.05
CA ASP A 132 7.65 14.31 -1.80
C ASP A 132 9.16 14.52 -1.95
N ARG A 133 9.79 14.95 -0.87
CA ARG A 133 11.25 15.13 -0.82
C ARG A 133 12.02 13.83 -1.06
N LEU A 134 11.53 12.68 -0.63
CA LEU A 134 12.22 11.40 -0.80
C LEU A 134 11.78 10.66 -2.05
N ALA A 135 12.73 10.01 -2.72
CA ALA A 135 12.47 9.27 -3.94
C ALA A 135 11.51 8.09 -3.70
N ASP A 136 11.65 7.39 -2.57
CA ASP A 136 10.83 6.22 -2.25
C ASP A 136 9.34 6.56 -2.14
N VAL A 137 9.01 7.71 -1.55
CA VAL A 137 7.62 8.19 -1.47
C VAL A 137 7.08 8.57 -2.84
N ARG A 138 7.89 9.26 -3.67
CA ARG A 138 7.51 9.58 -5.05
C ARG A 138 7.30 8.31 -5.90
N MET A 139 8.14 7.30 -5.71
CA MET A 139 7.99 6.00 -6.35
C MET A 139 6.71 5.28 -5.90
N ALA A 140 6.39 5.31 -4.61
CA ALA A 140 5.15 4.73 -4.10
C ALA A 140 3.92 5.42 -4.71
N ALA A 141 3.92 6.76 -4.82
CA ALA A 141 2.85 7.51 -5.48
C ALA A 141 2.68 7.11 -6.96
N VAL A 142 3.78 6.88 -7.68
CA VAL A 142 3.79 6.44 -9.07
C VAL A 142 3.31 4.98 -9.22
N GLN A 143 3.63 4.12 -8.26
CA GLN A 143 3.30 2.70 -8.28
C GLN A 143 1.82 2.45 -7.98
N TRP A 144 1.26 3.18 -7.03
CA TRP A 144 -0.09 2.94 -6.51
C TRP A 144 -1.12 3.94 -7.03
N GLY A 145 -0.69 5.04 -7.63
CA GLY A 145 -1.55 6.10 -8.11
C GLY A 145 -1.72 6.19 -9.61
N GLU A 146 -2.90 6.67 -10.01
CA GLU A 146 -3.18 7.08 -11.39
C GLU A 146 -2.81 8.55 -11.58
N LEU A 147 -1.51 8.82 -11.74
CA LEU A 147 -1.03 10.18 -11.99
C LEU A 147 -1.34 10.62 -13.42
N PRO A 148 -1.81 11.86 -13.64
CA PRO A 148 -2.08 12.34 -14.98
C PRO A 148 -0.79 12.54 -15.78
N PRO A 149 -0.89 12.60 -17.13
CA PRO A 149 0.28 12.62 -18.00
C PRO A 149 1.27 13.76 -17.74
N ASP A 150 0.80 14.92 -17.29
CA ASP A 150 1.63 16.09 -16.95
C ASP A 150 2.49 15.86 -15.69
N GLU A 151 1.97 15.16 -14.68
CA GLU A 151 2.76 14.74 -13.51
C GLU A 151 3.81 13.71 -13.89
N LEU A 152 3.45 12.72 -14.72
CA LEU A 152 4.40 11.73 -15.24
C LEU A 152 5.49 12.40 -16.10
N GLN A 153 5.12 13.40 -16.90
CA GLN A 153 6.05 14.21 -17.68
C GLN A 153 7.02 14.98 -16.78
N ARG A 154 6.54 15.57 -15.68
CA ARG A 154 7.41 16.21 -14.68
C ARG A 154 8.36 15.19 -14.04
N LEU A 155 7.87 14.01 -13.68
CA LEU A 155 8.66 12.94 -13.07
C LEU A 155 9.67 12.30 -14.05
N ALA A 156 9.50 12.45 -15.37
CA ALA A 156 10.54 12.08 -16.33
C ALA A 156 11.81 12.93 -16.21
N HIS A 157 11.73 14.08 -15.54
CA HIS A 157 12.86 14.91 -15.18
C HIS A 157 13.21 14.81 -13.68
N ASP A 158 12.72 13.77 -12.99
CA ASP A 158 12.96 13.60 -11.56
C ASP A 158 14.46 13.48 -11.25
N ARG A 159 14.89 14.08 -10.16
CA ARG A 159 16.29 14.03 -9.70
C ARG A 159 16.78 12.62 -9.39
N SER A 160 15.89 11.70 -9.04
CA SER A 160 16.22 10.31 -8.75
C SER A 160 16.18 9.46 -10.01
N VAL A 161 17.28 8.78 -10.31
CA VAL A 161 17.34 7.78 -11.39
C VAL A 161 16.30 6.68 -11.17
N HIS A 162 16.03 6.28 -9.93
CA HIS A 162 15.06 5.23 -9.63
C HIS A 162 13.62 5.62 -9.98
N VAL A 163 13.25 6.88 -9.76
CA VAL A 163 11.92 7.40 -10.17
C VAL A 163 11.81 7.38 -11.69
N ARG A 164 12.82 7.90 -12.40
CA ARG A 164 12.82 7.92 -13.87
C ARG A 164 12.83 6.52 -14.47
N TRP A 165 13.59 5.60 -13.87
CA TRP A 165 13.61 4.19 -14.25
C TRP A 165 12.25 3.53 -14.05
N LEU A 166 11.57 3.77 -12.92
CA LEU A 166 10.23 3.22 -12.64
C LEU A 166 9.22 3.59 -13.74
N LEU A 167 9.27 4.84 -14.24
CA LEU A 167 8.43 5.26 -15.35
C LEU A 167 8.68 4.44 -16.63
N THR A 168 9.90 3.95 -16.86
CA THR A 168 10.16 3.05 -18.01
C THR A 168 9.55 1.66 -17.78
N ALA A 169 9.41 1.21 -16.53
CA ALA A 169 8.85 -0.09 -16.19
C ALA A 169 7.31 -0.10 -16.15
N LEU A 170 6.67 1.05 -15.88
CA LEU A 170 5.21 1.15 -15.83
C LEU A 170 4.55 0.99 -17.20
N HIS A 171 3.71 -0.03 -17.36
CA HIS A 171 3.04 -0.32 -18.63
C HIS A 171 2.13 0.83 -19.09
N THR A 172 1.59 1.62 -18.15
CA THR A 172 0.72 2.78 -18.36
C THR A 172 1.45 4.05 -18.79
N THR A 173 2.80 4.08 -18.77
CA THR A 173 3.55 5.30 -19.09
C THR A 173 3.27 5.79 -20.51
N PRO A 174 2.82 7.05 -20.68
CA PRO A 174 2.52 7.61 -21.99
C PRO A 174 3.76 7.66 -22.90
N GLN A 175 3.55 7.50 -24.21
CA GLN A 175 4.67 7.55 -25.18
C GLN A 175 5.44 8.87 -25.14
N ALA A 176 4.78 10.00 -24.84
CA ALA A 176 5.45 11.30 -24.72
C ALA A 176 6.50 11.29 -23.60
N VAL A 177 6.15 10.70 -22.45
CA VAL A 177 7.05 10.52 -21.30
C VAL A 177 8.21 9.58 -21.68
N LEU A 178 7.93 8.46 -22.37
CA LEU A 178 8.97 7.56 -22.85
C LEU A 178 9.94 8.22 -23.85
N ARG A 179 9.47 9.15 -24.70
CA ARG A 179 10.36 9.90 -25.62
C ARG A 179 11.34 10.79 -24.85
N VAL A 180 10.89 11.43 -23.78
CA VAL A 180 11.79 12.20 -22.90
C VAL A 180 12.79 11.29 -22.22
N LEU A 181 12.34 10.16 -21.67
CA LEU A 181 13.22 9.18 -21.03
C LEU A 181 14.19 8.52 -22.01
N ALA A 182 13.88 8.45 -23.31
CA ALA A 182 14.80 7.94 -24.33
C ALA A 182 16.05 8.82 -24.53
N GLU A 183 16.01 10.06 -24.05
CA GLU A 183 17.13 11.01 -24.04
C GLU A 183 17.73 11.17 -22.64
N ASP A 184 17.35 10.30 -21.68
CA ASP A 184 17.85 10.37 -20.30
C ASP A 184 19.38 10.28 -20.24
N PRO A 185 20.05 11.08 -19.39
CA PRO A 185 21.49 10.98 -19.20
C PRO A 185 21.93 9.63 -18.61
N HIS A 186 21.06 8.91 -17.90
CA HIS A 186 21.35 7.58 -17.39
C HIS A 186 21.14 6.53 -18.49
N PRO A 187 22.19 5.77 -18.87
CA PRO A 187 22.14 4.89 -20.03
C PRO A 187 21.06 3.81 -19.94
N ASP A 188 20.84 3.24 -18.76
CA ASP A 188 19.81 2.20 -18.57
C ASP A 188 18.40 2.75 -18.76
N VAL A 189 18.12 3.96 -18.27
CA VAL A 189 16.80 4.60 -18.43
C VAL A 189 16.54 4.87 -19.91
N ALA A 190 17.52 5.46 -20.60
CA ALA A 190 17.44 5.71 -22.03
C ALA A 190 17.27 4.41 -22.86
N PHE A 191 18.03 3.38 -22.53
CA PHE A 191 17.95 2.07 -23.18
C PHE A 191 16.55 1.45 -23.04
N HIS A 192 16.02 1.37 -21.82
CA HIS A 192 14.70 0.78 -21.56
C HIS A 192 13.57 1.58 -22.21
N ALA A 193 13.63 2.91 -22.17
CA ALA A 193 12.64 3.76 -22.82
C ALA A 193 12.63 3.58 -24.35
N ARG A 194 13.81 3.55 -24.99
CA ARG A 194 13.95 3.30 -26.44
C ARG A 194 13.41 1.93 -26.84
N ALA A 195 13.73 0.88 -26.06
CA ALA A 195 13.23 -0.47 -26.32
C ALA A 195 11.69 -0.51 -26.31
N ARG A 196 11.04 0.18 -25.36
CA ARG A 196 9.58 0.26 -25.30
C ARG A 196 8.95 1.03 -26.45
N LEU A 197 9.57 2.12 -26.89
CA LEU A 197 9.12 2.86 -28.08
C LEU A 197 9.21 1.99 -29.34
N GLY A 198 10.30 1.22 -29.50
CA GLY A 198 10.49 0.29 -30.61
C GLY A 198 9.41 -0.79 -30.67
N ASN A 199 9.08 -1.40 -29.53
CA ASN A 199 8.04 -2.44 -29.43
C ASN A 199 6.63 -1.91 -29.76
N SER A 200 6.34 -0.64 -29.45
CA SER A 200 5.05 -0.04 -29.82
C SER A 200 4.90 0.14 -31.33
N VAL A 201 5.98 0.45 -32.03
CA VAL A 201 5.97 0.65 -33.49
C VAL A 201 5.77 -0.68 -34.21
N THR A 202 6.43 -1.75 -33.77
CA THR A 202 6.27 -3.09 -34.36
C THR A 202 4.86 -3.65 -34.16
N ASN A 203 4.24 -3.43 -33.00
CA ASN A 203 2.87 -3.88 -32.72
C ASN A 203 1.81 -3.11 -33.53
N ASN A 204 1.97 -1.79 -33.67
CA ASN A 204 1.06 -0.98 -34.50
C ASN A 204 1.23 -1.30 -36.00
N ALA A 205 2.44 -1.55 -36.50
CA ALA A 205 2.66 -1.94 -37.89
C ALA A 205 2.00 -3.28 -38.23
N ALA A 206 2.07 -4.26 -37.32
CA ALA A 206 1.40 -5.55 -37.47
C ALA A 206 -0.14 -5.45 -37.43
N THR A 207 -0.69 -4.49 -36.68
CA THR A 207 -2.14 -4.25 -36.57
C THR A 207 -2.67 -3.36 -37.71
N SER A 208 -1.84 -2.48 -38.29
CA SER A 208 -2.19 -1.73 -39.50
C SER A 208 -2.12 -2.58 -40.78
N ALA A 209 -1.26 -3.61 -40.80
CA ALA A 209 -1.15 -4.53 -41.92
C ALA A 209 -2.38 -5.47 -42.07
N SER A 210 -3.22 -5.59 -41.03
CA SER A 210 -4.47 -6.37 -41.08
C SER A 210 -5.72 -5.56 -41.48
N VAL A 211 -5.62 -4.23 -41.65
CA VAL A 211 -6.78 -3.36 -41.99
C VAL A 211 -6.73 -2.84 -43.44
N THR A 212 -5.62 -2.96 -44.17
CA THR A 212 -5.52 -2.52 -45.58
C THR A 212 -5.58 -3.65 -46.61
N GLY A 213 -6.27 -4.74 -46.28
CA GLY A 213 -6.56 -5.80 -47.24
C GLY A 213 -7.96 -6.31 -47.02
N TRP A 214 -8.93 -5.74 -47.75
CA TRP A 214 -10.05 -6.44 -48.43
C TRP A 214 -10.98 -5.38 -49.05
N LYS A 215 -10.68 -5.01 -50.30
CA LYS A 215 -11.70 -4.51 -51.22
C LYS A 215 -12.01 -5.62 -52.24
N SER A 216 -13.23 -6.13 -52.11
CA SER A 216 -14.17 -6.47 -53.18
C SER A 216 -13.76 -7.50 -54.23
N SER A 217 -14.50 -8.62 -54.27
CA SER A 217 -15.19 -9.07 -55.49
C SER A 217 -16.33 -10.03 -55.14
N SER A 218 -17.54 -9.63 -55.56
CA SER A 218 -18.74 -10.47 -55.65
C SER A 218 -18.50 -11.70 -56.50
N ILE A 219 -19.20 -12.80 -56.22
CA ILE A 219 -19.84 -13.66 -57.22
C ILE A 219 -21.13 -14.24 -56.58
N ARG A 220 -22.22 -14.14 -57.34
CA ARG A 220 -23.52 -14.77 -57.10
C ARG A 220 -23.43 -16.28 -57.34
N CYS A 221 -24.06 -17.07 -56.49
CA CYS A 221 -25.13 -18.04 -56.77
C CYS A 221 -25.42 -18.81 -55.48
#